data_AF-A0A378U8Q4-F1
#
_entry.id   AF-A0A378U8Q4-F1
#
_cell.length_a   1.000
_cell.length_b   1.000
_cell.length_c   1.000
_cell.angle_alpha   90.00
_cell.angle_beta   90.00
_cell.angle_gamma   90.00
#
_symmetry.space_group_name_H-M   'P 1'
#
loop_
_entity.id
_entity.type
_entity.pdbx_description
1 polymer ?
#
loop_
_entity_poly.entity_id
_entity_poly.type
_entity_poly.pdbx_seq_one_letter_code
_entity_poly.pdbx_strand_id
1 'polypeptide(L)' 'MSAYSTAWDTMAGAIGAAEGSSSGSIAEVDHLTVDQRLKAAEISALLAIAEELSRIRHYGINPEFVSRPS' A
#
# COMPACT_ATOMS: atom_id res chain seq x y z
N MET A 1 15.37 1.83 -4.65
CA MET A 1 14.08 1.84 -3.93
C MET A 1 13.04 2.49 -4.82
N SER A 2 11.84 1.93 -4.90
CA SER A 2 10.74 2.52 -5.68
C SER A 2 10.00 3.56 -4.82
N ALA A 3 9.31 4.52 -5.46
CA ALA A 3 8.47 5.46 -4.71
C ALA A 3 7.42 4.74 -3.85
N TYR A 4 6.93 3.59 -4.34
CA TYR A 4 6.05 2.68 -3.60
C TYR A 4 6.70 2.18 -2.30
N SER A 5 7.92 1.63 -2.35
CA SER A 5 8.58 1.10 -1.15
C SER A 5 8.80 2.19 -0.11
N THR A 6 9.26 3.38 -0.54
CA THR A 6 9.48 4.51 0.37
C THR A 6 8.18 4.98 1.03
N ALA A 7 7.08 5.05 0.28
CA ALA A 7 5.79 5.47 0.81
C ALA A 7 5.20 4.44 1.78
N TRP A 8 5.33 3.15 1.46
CA TRP A 8 4.96 2.07 2.37
C TRP A 8 5.78 2.13 3.68
N ASP A 9 7.10 2.24 3.59
CA ASP A 9 8.00 2.31 4.74
C ASP A 9 7.69 3.54 5.61
N THR A 10 7.42 4.68 4.99
CA THR A 10 7.05 5.92 5.70
C THR A 10 5.72 5.75 6.44
N MET A 11 4.71 5.14 5.81
CA MET A 11 3.42 4.87 6.43
C MET A 11 3.55 3.88 7.60
N ALA A 12 4.24 2.75 7.38
CA ALA A 12 4.49 1.73 8.39
C ALA A 12 5.25 2.29 9.61
N GLY A 13 6.26 3.14 9.36
CA GLY A 13 6.98 3.85 10.41
C GLY A 13 6.08 4.80 11.20
N ALA A 14 5.19 5.54 10.53
CA ALA A 14 4.24 6.43 11.20
C ALA A 14 3.23 5.69 12.09
N ILE A 15 2.76 4.52 11.65
CA ILE A 15 1.89 3.65 12.45
C ILE A 15 2.63 3.17 13.70
N GLY A 16 3.84 2.61 13.53
CA GLY A 16 4.64 2.13 14.65
C GLY A 16 4.96 3.24 15.66
N ALA A 17 5.34 4.43 15.17
CA ALA A 17 5.66 5.57 16.03
C ALA A 17 4.49 5.99 16.92
N ALA A 18 3.24 5.87 16.44
CA ALA A 18 2.06 6.17 17.24
C ALA A 18 1.82 5.14 18.37
N GLU A 19 2.36 3.92 18.24
CA GLU A 19 2.32 2.88 19.27
C GLU A 19 3.50 2.98 20.26
N GLY A 20 4.49 3.85 19.98
CA GLY A 20 5.78 3.82 20.66
C GLY A 20 6.74 2.75 20.13
N SER A 21 6.45 2.17 18.96
CA SER A 21 7.23 1.13 18.28
C SER A 21 8.13 1.74 17.18
N SER A 22 9.23 1.07 16.83
CA SER A 22 10.13 1.51 15.75
C SER A 22 9.64 1.16 14.34
N SER A 23 8.62 0.32 14.23
CA SER A 23 7.99 -0.15 13.00
C SER A 23 6.55 -0.53 13.29
N GLY A 24 5.67 -0.45 12.30
CA GLY A 24 4.28 -0.88 12.44
C GLY A 24 3.71 -1.47 11.15
N SER A 25 2.49 -1.97 11.25
CA SER A 25 1.73 -2.58 10.14
C SER A 25 0.39 -1.90 9.95
N ILE A 26 -0.15 -1.89 8.73
CA ILE A 26 -1.53 -1.46 8.47
C ILE A 26 -2.58 -2.32 9.22
N ALA A 27 -2.22 -3.53 9.65
CA ALA A 27 -3.08 -4.35 10.49
C ALA A 27 -3.13 -3.87 11.95
N GLU A 28 -2.15 -3.07 12.38
CA GLU A 28 -1.95 -2.60 13.75
C GLU A 28 -2.39 -1.13 13.83
N VAL A 29 -3.67 -0.86 13.63
CA VAL A 29 -4.21 0.52 13.62
C VAL A 29 -5.07 0.82 14.84
N ASP A 30 -5.15 -0.10 15.80
CA ASP A 30 -6.06 0.02 16.93
C ASP A 30 -5.62 1.04 18.00
N HIS A 31 -4.33 1.35 18.06
CA HIS A 31 -3.81 2.44 18.89
C HIS A 31 -3.96 3.82 18.24
N LEU A 32 -4.33 3.88 16.95
CA LEU A 32 -4.51 5.13 16.23
C LEU A 32 -5.86 5.77 16.54
N THR A 33 -5.91 7.11 16.48
CA THR A 33 -7.16 7.87 16.47
C THR A 33 -7.96 7.60 15.20
N VAL A 34 -9.26 7.90 15.22
CA VAL A 34 -10.13 7.72 14.03
C VAL A 34 -9.57 8.43 12.80
N ASP A 35 -9.11 9.67 12.94
CA ASP A 35 -8.55 10.45 11.82
C ASP A 35 -7.25 9.82 11.27
N GLN A 36 -6.39 9.32 12.16
CA GLN A 36 -5.17 8.62 11.77
C GLN A 36 -5.47 7.31 11.03
N ARG A 37 -6.49 6.56 11.47
CA ARG A 37 -6.95 5.35 10.77
C ARG A 37 -7.50 5.67 9.38
N LEU A 38 -8.28 6.75 9.26
CA LEU A 38 -8.80 7.20 7.96
C LEU A 38 -7.67 7.58 7.00
N LYS A 39 -6.64 8.28 7.49
CA LYS A 39 -5.46 8.63 6.68
C LYS A 39 -4.62 7.41 6.30
N ALA A 40 -4.44 6.47 7.21
CA ALA A 40 -3.78 5.20 6.91
C ALA A 40 -4.53 4.42 5.81
N ALA A 41 -5.86 4.35 5.90
CA ALA A 41 -6.70 3.71 4.89
C ALA A 41 -6.60 4.41 3.52
N GLU A 42 -6.63 5.74 3.49
CA GLU A 42 -6.49 6.54 2.26
C GLU A 42 -5.14 6.29 1.58
N ILE A 43 -4.03 6.37 2.32
CA ILE A 43 -2.69 6.12 1.77
C ILE A 43 -2.59 4.68 1.25
N SER A 44 -3.16 3.71 1.95
CA SER A 44 -3.14 2.30 1.54
C SER A 44 -3.89 2.06 0.25
N ALA A 45 -5.06 2.70 0.08
CA ALA A 45 -5.80 2.64 -1.16
C ALA A 45 -5.00 3.23 -2.33
N LEU A 46 -4.34 4.38 -2.12
CA LEU A 46 -3.47 4.99 -3.13
C LEU A 46 -2.29 4.08 -3.51
N LEU A 47 -1.67 3.41 -2.54
CA LEU A 47 -0.58 2.47 -2.78
C LEU A 47 -1.05 1.25 -3.58
N ALA A 48 -2.20 0.68 -3.24
CA ALA A 48 -2.79 -0.44 -3.99
C ALA A 48 -3.10 -0.06 -5.44
N ILE A 49 -3.63 1.15 -5.67
CA ILE A 49 -3.87 1.67 -7.03
C ILE A 49 -2.54 1.85 -7.78
N ALA A 50 -1.52 2.41 -7.14
CA ALA A 50 -0.21 2.60 -7.76
C ALA A 50 0.45 1.27 -8.13
N GLU A 51 0.32 0.24 -7.28
CA GLU A 51 0.79 -1.11 -7.58
C GLU A 51 0.04 -1.70 -8.78
N GLU A 52 -1.28 -1.57 -8.82
CA GLU A 52 -2.08 -2.07 -9.93
C GLU A 52 -1.74 -1.38 -11.26
N LEU A 53 -1.59 -0.05 -11.26
CA LEU A 53 -1.16 0.69 -12.44
C LEU A 53 0.25 0.27 -12.90
N SER A 54 1.15 -0.01 -11.95
CA SER A 54 2.47 -0.55 -12.26
C SER A 54 2.37 -1.94 -12.89
N ARG A 55 1.51 -2.83 -12.37
CA ARG A 55 1.25 -4.15 -12.97
C ARG A 55 0.71 -4.02 -14.38
N ILE A 56 -0.30 -3.18 -14.62
CA ILE A 56 -0.86 -2.92 -15.95
C ILE A 56 0.22 -2.42 -16.91
N ARG A 57 1.10 -1.51 -16.47
CA ARG A 57 2.22 -1.02 -17.29
C ARG A 57 3.19 -2.13 -17.69
N HIS A 58 3.47 -3.07 -16.81
CA HIS A 58 4.45 -4.14 -17.06
C HIS A 58 3.87 -5.34 -17.80
N TYR A 59 2.62 -5.72 -17.52
CA TYR A 59 2.01 -6.95 -18.01
C TYR A 59 0.87 -6.71 -19.01
N GLY A 60 0.44 -5.47 -19.20
CA GLY A 60 -0.77 -5.15 -19.96
C GLY A 60 -2.04 -5.31 -19.10
N ILE A 61 -3.19 -5.07 -19.72
CA ILE A 61 -4.50 -5.26 -19.09
C ILE A 61 -4.91 -6.73 -19.27
N ASN A 62 -5.33 -7.39 -18.19
CA ASN A 62 -5.85 -8.77 -18.23
C ASN A 62 -4.89 -9.80 -18.87
N PRO A 63 -3.60 -9.86 -18.46
CA PRO A 63 -2.58 -10.69 -19.11
C PRO A 63 -2.96 -12.18 -19.24
N GLU A 64 -3.74 -12.69 -18.29
CA GLU A 64 -4.26 -14.05 -18.24
C GLU A 64 -5.31 -14.37 -19.32
N PHE A 65 -5.94 -13.36 -19.93
CA PHE A 65 -6.93 -13.54 -20.99
C PHE A 65 -6.35 -13.38 -22.41
N VAL A 66 -5.15 -12.80 -22.55
CA VAL A 66 -4.53 -12.53 -23.86
C VAL A 66 -3.78 -13.74 -24.42
N SER A 67 -3.41 -14.70 -23.57
CA SER A 67 -2.50 -15.81 -23.91
C SER A 67 -3.19 -17.17 -24.14
N ARG A 68 -4.48 -17.19 -24.49
CA ARG A 68 -5.19 -18.42 -24.87
C ARG A 68 -5.03 -18.66 -26.40
N PRO A 69 -4.23 -19.66 -26.84
CA PRO A 69 -4.14 -19.97 -28.26
C PRO A 69 -5.42 -20.68 -28.72
N SER A 70 -5.91 -20.29 -29.90
CA SER A 70 -6.95 -20.96 -30.68
C SER A 70 -6.45 -22.28 -31.26
#